data_AF-A0AB74D0Q3-F1
#
_entry.id   AF-A0AB74D0Q3-F1
#
_cell.length_a   1.000
_cell.length_b   1.000
_cell.length_c   1.000
_cell.angle_alpha   90.00
_cell.angle_beta   90.00
_cell.angle_gamma   90.00
#
_symmetry.space_group_name_H-M   'P 1'
#
loop_
_entity.id
_entity.type
_entity.pdbx_description
1 polymer ?
#
loop_
_entity_poly.entity_id
_entity_poly.type
_entity_poly.pdbx_seq_one_letter_code
_entity_poly.pdbx_strand_id
1 'polypeptide(L)'
;MKKVTREEVASILVKDKYFSKGNYWLKIWQTLVALFGWMIVVLPFIWVFFPLTRPERAKDFYLYAFLLEKKMLYFFIGFFALIFFSFLIISFVLTRWNNRNLYRKVNKSFEYEDEELKKRQELLEEMYTERFGTKEERETVRFYSVSEEKNLDTTLIADLYKENGVELK
;
A
#
# COMPACT_ATOMS: atom_id res chain seq x y z
N MET A 1 27.62 2.56 22.68
CA MET A 1 26.18 2.84 22.45
C MET A 1 25.42 2.67 23.76
N LYS A 2 24.64 3.66 24.20
CA LYS A 2 23.69 3.49 25.32
C LYS A 2 22.62 2.50 24.89
N LYS A 3 22.40 1.44 25.67
CA LYS A 3 21.27 0.51 25.44
C LYS A 3 19.99 1.23 25.85
N VAL A 4 19.21 1.66 24.87
CA VAL A 4 17.90 2.26 25.13
C VAL A 4 16.96 1.15 25.59
N THR A 5 16.26 1.39 26.70
CA THR A 5 15.31 0.42 27.25
C THR A 5 14.00 0.46 26.47
N ARG A 6 13.29 -0.66 26.39
CA ARG A 6 11.99 -0.73 25.70
C ARG A 6 10.96 0.25 26.29
N GLU A 7 11.05 0.54 27.59
CA GLU A 7 10.16 1.47 28.27
C GLU A 7 10.42 2.93 27.84
N GLU A 8 11.68 3.33 27.66
CA GLU A 8 12.04 4.65 27.14
C GLU A 8 11.53 4.84 25.71
N VAL A 9 11.75 3.85 24.83
CA VAL A 9 11.25 3.90 23.44
C VAL A 9 9.71 3.96 23.42
N ALA A 10 9.04 3.18 24.25
CA ALA A 10 7.58 3.19 24.34
C ALA A 10 7.04 4.56 24.80
N SER A 11 7.70 5.23 25.74
CA SER A 11 7.28 6.55 26.22
C SER A 11 7.38 7.65 25.16
N ILE A 12 8.36 7.54 24.24
CA ILE A 12 8.54 8.50 23.13
C ILE A 12 7.54 8.23 22.01
N LEU A 13 7.24 6.96 21.73
CA LEU A 13 6.36 6.57 20.63
C LEU A 13 4.86 6.66 20.98
N VAL A 14 4.49 6.44 22.23
CA VAL A 14 3.09 6.42 22.67
C VAL A 14 2.66 7.81 23.12
N LYS A 15 2.07 8.59 22.21
CA LYS A 15 1.56 9.94 22.50
C LYS A 15 0.25 9.97 23.28
N ASP A 16 -0.56 8.91 23.19
CA ASP A 16 -1.87 8.84 23.82
C ASP A 16 -1.80 8.23 25.24
N LYS A 17 -2.40 8.93 26.21
CA LYS A 17 -2.48 8.51 27.61
C LYS A 17 -3.24 7.18 27.77
N TYR A 18 -4.18 6.83 26.89
CA TYR A 18 -4.86 5.55 26.91
C TYR A 18 -3.89 4.37 26.78
N PHE A 19 -2.88 4.49 25.90
CA PHE A 19 -1.92 3.41 25.65
C PHE A 19 -0.70 3.46 26.59
N SER A 20 -0.48 4.58 27.29
CA SER A 20 0.60 4.73 28.26
C SER A 20 0.45 3.83 29.51
N LYS A 21 1.56 3.55 30.21
CA LYS A 21 1.60 2.76 31.45
C LYS A 21 1.07 3.60 32.63
N GLY A 22 0.28 3.00 33.53
CA GLY A 22 -0.18 3.61 34.80
C GLY A 22 -1.56 4.29 34.79
N ASN A 23 -2.11 4.66 33.64
CA ASN A 23 -3.39 5.39 33.55
C ASN A 23 -4.64 4.47 33.53
N TYR A 24 -4.76 3.55 34.49
CA TYR A 24 -5.81 2.53 34.50
C TYR A 24 -7.23 3.09 34.53
N TRP A 25 -7.49 4.14 35.32
CA TRP A 25 -8.81 4.77 35.42
C TRP A 25 -9.27 5.38 34.08
N LEU A 26 -8.38 6.14 33.43
CA LEU A 26 -8.65 6.75 32.13
C LEU A 26 -8.98 5.68 31.07
N LYS A 27 -8.22 4.57 31.08
CA LYS A 27 -8.46 3.45 30.16
C LYS A 27 -9.86 2.89 30.35
N ILE A 28 -10.22 2.51 31.57
CA ILE A 28 -11.54 1.94 31.86
C ILE A 28 -12.65 2.90 31.39
N TRP A 29 -12.54 4.18 31.71
CA TRP A 29 -13.56 5.16 31.36
C TRP A 29 -13.69 5.36 29.84
N GLN A 30 -12.57 5.50 29.13
CA GLN A 30 -12.57 5.64 27.66
C GLN A 30 -13.08 4.37 26.98
N THR A 31 -12.73 3.18 27.48
CA THR A 31 -13.28 1.90 26.97
C THR A 31 -14.79 1.84 27.18
N LEU A 32 -15.29 2.22 28.36
CA LEU A 32 -16.74 2.22 28.63
C LEU A 32 -17.49 3.21 27.73
N VAL A 33 -16.96 4.42 27.53
CA VAL A 33 -17.56 5.41 26.62
C VAL A 33 -17.55 4.89 25.18
N ALA A 34 -16.46 4.25 24.75
CA ALA A 34 -16.39 3.64 23.42
C ALA A 34 -17.43 2.52 23.26
N LEU A 35 -17.54 1.62 24.24
CA LEU A 35 -18.56 0.56 24.25
C LEU A 35 -19.98 1.14 24.22
N PHE A 36 -20.23 2.19 24.98
CA PHE A 36 -21.53 2.87 24.99
C PHE A 36 -21.85 3.52 23.64
N GLY A 37 -20.87 4.20 23.03
CA GLY A 37 -21.00 4.72 21.67
C GLY A 37 -21.34 3.62 20.66
N TRP A 38 -20.67 2.47 20.74
CA TRP A 38 -20.99 1.32 19.89
C TRP A 38 -22.38 0.75 20.14
N MET A 39 -22.85 0.69 21.40
CA MET A 39 -24.22 0.27 21.68
C MET A 39 -25.24 1.19 21.02
N ILE A 40 -25.05 2.52 21.07
CA ILE A 40 -25.93 3.48 20.38
C ILE A 40 -25.95 3.22 18.88
N VAL A 41 -24.79 2.96 18.27
CA VAL A 41 -24.71 2.66 16.84
C VAL A 41 -25.42 1.35 16.51
N VAL A 42 -25.27 0.30 17.32
CA VAL A 42 -25.81 -1.04 17.05
C VAL A 42 -27.32 -1.15 17.33
N LEU A 43 -27.84 -0.41 18.31
CA LEU A 43 -29.23 -0.48 18.75
C LEU A 43 -30.26 -0.30 17.61
N PRO A 44 -30.17 0.70 16.73
CA PRO A 44 -31.07 0.85 15.58
C PRO A 44 -31.07 -0.37 14.65
N PHE A 45 -29.90 -0.98 14.44
CA PHE A 45 -29.80 -2.19 13.61
C PHE A 45 -30.49 -3.38 14.28
N ILE A 46 -30.32 -3.57 15.59
CA ILE A 46 -31.04 -4.62 16.33
C ILE A 46 -32.55 -4.37 16.25
N TRP A 47 -32.98 -3.13 16.44
CA TRP A 47 -34.39 -2.72 16.41
C TRP A 47 -35.06 -3.08 15.08
N VAL A 48 -34.35 -2.92 13.95
CA VAL A 48 -34.86 -3.27 12.62
C VAL A 48 -34.69 -4.76 12.30
N PHE A 49 -33.55 -5.35 12.65
CA PHE A 49 -33.21 -6.73 12.29
C PHE A 49 -33.99 -7.78 13.10
N PHE A 50 -34.26 -7.52 14.37
CA PHE A 50 -34.89 -8.49 15.26
C PHE A 50 -36.34 -8.80 14.87
N PRO A 51 -37.21 -7.80 14.55
CA PRO A 51 -38.56 -8.06 14.05
C PRO A 51 -38.63 -8.67 12.64
N LEU A 52 -37.57 -8.50 11.84
CA LEU A 52 -37.47 -9.13 10.51
C LEU A 52 -37.18 -10.62 10.60
N THR A 53 -36.27 -11.02 11.49
CA THR A 53 -35.84 -12.43 11.63
C THR A 53 -36.67 -13.24 12.61
N ARG A 54 -37.18 -12.61 13.68
CA ARG A 54 -37.95 -13.27 14.74
C ARG A 54 -39.19 -12.45 15.12
N PRO A 55 -40.19 -12.36 14.22
CA PRO A 55 -41.35 -11.50 14.41
C PRO A 55 -42.20 -11.85 15.62
N GLU A 56 -42.27 -13.14 16.01
CA GLU A 56 -43.07 -13.55 17.18
C GLU A 56 -42.46 -13.07 18.49
N ARG A 57 -41.14 -13.30 18.68
CA ARG A 57 -40.43 -12.82 19.87
C ARG A 57 -40.28 -11.31 19.93
N ALA A 58 -40.22 -10.64 18.77
CA ALA A 58 -40.12 -9.18 18.71
C ALA A 58 -41.36 -8.49 19.30
N LYS A 59 -42.55 -9.12 19.20
CA LYS A 59 -43.78 -8.62 19.82
C LYS A 59 -43.67 -8.57 21.34
N ASP A 60 -43.02 -9.56 21.95
CA ASP A 60 -42.81 -9.63 23.41
C ASP A 60 -41.95 -8.47 23.93
N PHE A 61 -41.12 -7.87 23.08
CA PHE A 61 -40.27 -6.72 23.39
C PHE A 61 -40.82 -5.39 22.85
N TYR A 62 -42.09 -5.35 22.41
CA TYR A 62 -42.72 -4.17 21.79
C TYR A 62 -42.00 -3.64 20.53
N LEU A 63 -41.20 -4.47 19.88
CA LEU A 63 -40.49 -4.12 18.64
C LEU A 63 -41.40 -4.41 17.44
N TYR A 64 -42.29 -3.48 17.13
CA TYR A 64 -43.18 -3.59 15.97
C TYR A 64 -42.46 -3.15 14.68
N ALA A 65 -42.30 -4.07 13.73
CA ALA A 65 -42.05 -3.72 12.34
C ALA A 65 -43.38 -3.50 11.63
N PHE A 66 -43.63 -2.28 11.13
CA PHE A 66 -44.84 -2.02 10.36
C PHE A 66 -44.81 -2.85 9.08
N LEU A 67 -45.91 -3.58 8.79
CA LEU A 67 -45.99 -4.46 7.61
C LEU A 67 -45.79 -3.71 6.28
N LEU A 68 -46.12 -2.41 6.25
CA LEU A 68 -45.87 -1.53 5.11
C LEU A 68 -44.36 -1.31 4.85
N GLU A 69 -43.54 -1.30 5.91
CA GLU A 69 -42.09 -1.11 5.84
C GLU A 69 -41.38 -2.33 5.27
N LYS A 70 -41.92 -3.55 5.46
CA LYS A 70 -41.26 -4.77 4.95
C LYS A 70 -41.11 -4.76 3.43
N LYS A 71 -42.16 -4.37 2.70
CA LYS A 71 -42.12 -4.28 1.24
C LYS A 71 -41.09 -3.26 0.76
N MET A 72 -41.06 -2.08 1.38
CA MET A 72 -40.09 -1.03 1.09
C MET A 72 -38.67 -1.47 1.44
N LEU A 73 -38.47 -2.14 2.56
CA LEU A 73 -37.18 -2.65 3.02
C LEU A 73 -36.62 -3.70 2.06
N TYR A 74 -37.42 -4.67 1.62
CA TYR A 74 -36.98 -5.63 0.61
C TYR A 74 -36.70 -4.98 -0.74
N PHE A 75 -37.49 -3.97 -1.13
CA PHE A 75 -37.21 -3.18 -2.34
C PHE A 75 -35.86 -2.48 -2.23
N PHE A 76 -35.57 -1.79 -1.12
CA PHE A 76 -34.29 -1.12 -0.90
C PHE A 76 -33.13 -2.10 -0.84
N ILE A 77 -33.26 -3.23 -0.14
CA ILE A 77 -32.21 -4.27 -0.12
C ILE A 77 -31.92 -4.76 -1.55
N GLY A 78 -32.95 -5.07 -2.34
CA GLY A 78 -32.78 -5.48 -3.73
C GLY A 78 -32.12 -4.40 -4.60
N PHE A 79 -32.57 -3.15 -4.45
CA PHE A 79 -32.03 -2.00 -5.18
C PHE A 79 -30.55 -1.75 -4.84
N PHE A 80 -30.19 -1.74 -3.55
CA PHE A 80 -28.81 -1.56 -3.12
C PHE A 80 -27.93 -2.75 -3.49
N ALA A 81 -28.44 -3.98 -3.42
CA ALA A 81 -27.72 -5.15 -3.89
C ALA A 81 -27.41 -5.05 -5.39
N LEU A 82 -28.39 -4.64 -6.22
CA LEU A 82 -28.21 -4.43 -7.65
C LEU A 82 -27.15 -3.36 -7.92
N ILE A 83 -27.23 -2.21 -7.24
CA ILE A 83 -26.23 -1.15 -7.33
C ILE A 83 -24.85 -1.68 -6.94
N PHE A 84 -24.73 -2.38 -5.82
CA PHE A 84 -23.47 -2.95 -5.35
C PHE A 84 -22.85 -3.91 -6.38
N PHE A 85 -23.63 -4.83 -6.93
CA PHE A 85 -23.15 -5.73 -7.99
C PHE A 85 -22.78 -4.99 -9.27
N SER A 86 -23.53 -3.95 -9.65
CA SER A 86 -23.19 -3.12 -10.80
C SER A 86 -21.83 -2.42 -10.61
N PHE A 87 -21.58 -1.85 -9.43
CA PHE A 87 -20.30 -1.24 -9.10
C PHE A 87 -19.16 -2.25 -9.05
N LEU A 88 -19.40 -3.47 -8.54
CA LEU A 88 -18.40 -4.54 -8.58
C LEU A 88 -18.01 -4.89 -10.01
N ILE A 89 -18.99 -5.08 -10.91
CA ILE A 89 -18.73 -5.39 -12.32
C ILE A 89 -17.96 -4.24 -12.99
N ILE A 90 -18.42 -3.00 -12.82
CA ILE A 90 -17.75 -1.82 -13.38
C ILE A 90 -16.32 -1.72 -12.86
N SER A 91 -16.11 -1.88 -11.55
CA SER A 91 -14.78 -1.81 -10.94
C SER A 91 -13.87 -2.90 -11.48
N PHE A 92 -14.37 -4.12 -11.67
CA PHE A 92 -13.59 -5.22 -12.25
C PHE A 92 -13.20 -4.93 -13.71
N VAL A 93 -14.14 -4.43 -14.51
CA VAL A 93 -13.90 -4.03 -15.91
C VAL A 93 -12.87 -2.91 -15.97
N LEU A 94 -13.04 -1.84 -15.18
CA LEU A 94 -12.12 -0.72 -15.11
C LEU A 94 -10.73 -1.15 -14.64
N THR A 95 -10.65 -2.01 -13.62
CA THR A 95 -9.37 -2.54 -13.13
C THR A 95 -8.66 -3.33 -14.22
N ARG A 96 -9.39 -4.22 -14.92
CA ARG A 96 -8.83 -5.02 -16.01
C ARG A 96 -8.40 -4.15 -17.19
N TRP A 97 -9.18 -3.13 -17.55
CA TRP A 97 -8.82 -2.19 -18.60
C TRP A 97 -7.62 -1.35 -18.22
N ASN A 98 -7.58 -0.83 -16.99
CA ASN A 98 -6.46 -0.05 -16.48
C ASN A 98 -5.17 -0.87 -16.46
N ASN A 99 -5.22 -2.09 -15.95
CA ASN A 99 -4.07 -2.99 -15.94
C ASN A 99 -3.61 -3.30 -17.37
N ARG A 100 -4.54 -3.61 -18.30
CA ARG A 100 -4.18 -3.84 -19.71
C ARG A 100 -3.53 -2.61 -20.35
N ASN A 101 -4.03 -1.42 -20.04
CA ASN A 101 -3.46 -0.17 -20.53
C ASN A 101 -2.07 0.09 -19.94
N LEU A 102 -1.90 -0.15 -18.63
CA LEU A 102 -0.63 -0.05 -17.93
C LEU A 102 0.40 -1.01 -18.53
N TYR A 103 0.07 -2.29 -18.68
CA TYR A 103 0.94 -3.26 -19.32
C TYR A 103 1.34 -2.83 -20.73
N ARG A 104 0.42 -2.33 -21.56
CA ARG A 104 0.76 -1.83 -22.89
C ARG A 104 1.70 -0.62 -22.85
N LYS A 105 1.51 0.31 -21.92
CA LYS A 105 2.36 1.50 -21.78
C LYS A 105 3.75 1.13 -21.24
N VAL A 106 3.80 0.28 -20.23
CA VAL A 106 5.04 -0.21 -19.60
C VAL A 106 5.82 -1.10 -20.57
N ASN A 107 5.16 -2.02 -21.28
CA ASN A 107 5.83 -2.86 -22.27
C ASN A 107 6.39 -2.03 -23.42
N LYS A 108 5.67 -1.01 -23.89
CA LYS A 108 6.21 -0.05 -24.85
C LYS A 108 7.44 0.67 -24.31
N SER A 109 7.47 1.09 -23.04
CA SER A 109 8.67 1.72 -22.46
C SER A 109 9.87 0.79 -22.30
N PHE A 110 9.66 -0.53 -22.20
CA PHE A 110 10.74 -1.53 -22.21
C PHE A 110 11.16 -1.96 -23.63
N GLU A 111 10.24 -1.90 -24.61
CA GLU A 111 10.57 -2.10 -26.03
C GLU A 111 11.41 -0.93 -26.60
N TYR A 112 11.34 0.25 -25.96
CA TYR A 112 12.39 1.25 -26.04
C TYR A 112 13.56 0.88 -25.09
N GLU A 113 14.13 -0.31 -25.25
CA GLU A 113 15.57 -0.47 -24.99
C GLU A 113 16.26 0.43 -26.02
N ASP A 114 16.41 1.69 -25.62
CA ASP A 114 17.01 2.75 -26.41
C ASP A 114 18.33 2.21 -26.99
N GLU A 115 18.51 2.27 -28.30
CA GLU A 115 19.81 1.93 -28.92
C GLU A 115 20.94 2.73 -28.23
N GLU A 116 20.62 3.94 -27.75
CA GLU A 116 21.51 4.74 -26.91
C GLU A 116 21.84 4.06 -25.57
N LEU A 117 20.89 3.39 -24.89
CA LEU A 117 21.13 2.68 -23.63
C LEU A 117 22.04 1.46 -23.81
N LYS A 118 21.84 0.68 -24.87
CA LYS A 118 22.73 -0.44 -25.20
C LYS A 118 24.14 0.06 -25.50
N LYS A 119 24.25 1.10 -26.32
CA LYS A 119 25.54 1.72 -26.63
C LYS A 119 26.22 2.29 -25.38
N ARG A 120 25.47 2.93 -24.46
CA ARG A 120 26.00 3.38 -23.16
C ARG A 120 26.50 2.22 -22.30
N GLN A 121 25.78 1.10 -22.26
CA GLN A 121 26.21 -0.11 -21.53
C GLN A 121 27.49 -0.71 -22.12
N GLU A 122 27.59 -0.80 -23.45
CA GLU A 122 28.79 -1.29 -24.14
C GLU A 122 30.00 -0.42 -23.85
N LEU A 123 29.87 0.91 -23.94
CA LEU A 123 30.95 1.86 -23.65
C LEU A 123 31.43 1.79 -22.20
N LEU A 124 30.49 1.66 -21.25
CA LEU A 124 30.85 1.47 -19.85
C LEU A 124 31.59 0.15 -19.63
N GLU A 125 31.13 -0.92 -20.26
CA GLU A 125 31.75 -2.24 -20.09
C GLU A 125 33.16 -2.28 -20.70
N GLU A 126 33.37 -1.62 -21.84
CA GLU A 126 34.70 -1.45 -22.44
C GLU A 126 35.65 -0.67 -21.50
N MET A 127 35.22 0.49 -21.03
CA MET A 127 36.00 1.32 -20.09
C MET A 127 36.30 0.57 -18.78
N TYR A 128 35.33 -0.15 -18.24
CA TYR A 128 35.54 -0.95 -17.04
C TYR A 128 36.45 -2.14 -17.27
N THR A 129 36.38 -2.78 -18.43
CA THR A 129 37.26 -3.91 -18.77
C THR A 129 38.71 -3.45 -18.86
N GLU A 130 38.96 -2.31 -19.50
CA GLU A 130 40.30 -1.73 -19.59
C GLU A 130 40.87 -1.37 -18.20
N ARG A 131 40.03 -0.75 -17.35
CA ARG A 131 40.49 -0.21 -16.06
C ARG A 131 40.56 -1.26 -14.95
N PHE A 132 39.59 -2.16 -14.89
CA PHE A 132 39.34 -3.05 -13.75
C PHE A 132 39.43 -4.55 -14.09
N GLY A 133 39.63 -4.92 -15.36
CA GLY A 133 39.64 -6.31 -15.80
C GLY A 133 38.27 -6.82 -16.24
N THR A 134 38.20 -8.06 -16.69
CA THR A 134 36.98 -8.60 -17.33
C THR A 134 35.83 -8.70 -16.34
N LYS A 135 34.59 -8.69 -16.84
CA LYS A 135 33.39 -8.85 -16.02
C LYS A 135 33.46 -10.06 -15.10
N GLU A 136 33.89 -11.19 -15.63
CA GLU A 136 33.97 -12.46 -14.91
C GLU A 136 34.95 -12.38 -13.72
N GLU A 137 36.09 -11.72 -13.92
CA GLU A 137 37.08 -11.49 -12.85
C GLU A 137 36.49 -10.59 -11.76
N ARG A 138 35.82 -9.50 -12.16
CA ARG A 138 35.20 -8.53 -11.23
C ARG A 138 34.09 -9.17 -10.38
N GLU A 139 33.28 -10.03 -10.97
CA GLU A 139 32.18 -10.71 -10.27
C GLU A 139 32.67 -11.88 -9.37
N THR A 140 33.85 -12.44 -9.66
CA THR A 140 34.41 -13.55 -8.88
C THR A 140 35.08 -13.08 -7.57
N VAL A 141 35.64 -11.87 -7.57
CA VAL A 141 36.43 -11.35 -6.44
C VAL A 141 35.53 -10.63 -5.41
N ARG A 142 35.61 -11.04 -4.13
CA ARG A 142 34.81 -10.42 -3.05
C ARG A 142 35.36 -9.10 -2.53
N PHE A 143 36.66 -8.86 -2.66
CA PHE A 143 37.34 -7.66 -2.17
C PHE A 143 38.35 -7.19 -3.20
N TYR A 144 38.15 -5.97 -3.71
CA TYR A 144 39.05 -5.31 -4.65
C TYR A 144 39.51 -3.98 -4.06
N SER A 145 40.80 -3.70 -4.11
CA SER A 145 41.36 -2.41 -3.72
C SER A 145 41.70 -1.64 -4.99
N VAL A 146 41.07 -0.47 -5.15
CA VAL A 146 41.28 0.41 -6.31
C VAL A 146 42.48 1.31 -6.02
N SER A 147 43.48 1.29 -6.89
CA SER A 147 44.59 2.25 -6.82
C SER A 147 44.10 3.66 -7.16
N GLU A 148 44.74 4.69 -6.61
CA GLU A 148 44.34 6.09 -6.82
C GLU A 148 44.26 6.48 -8.31
N GLU A 149 45.21 5.99 -9.13
CA GLU A 149 45.25 6.20 -10.58
C GLU A 149 44.05 5.60 -11.33
N LYS A 150 43.43 4.55 -10.76
CA LYS A 150 42.26 3.87 -11.33
C LYS A 150 40.95 4.45 -10.82
N ASN A 151 40.97 5.45 -9.94
CA ASN A 151 39.76 6.06 -9.43
C ASN A 151 38.98 6.77 -10.56
N LEU A 152 37.64 6.77 -10.46
CA LEU A 152 36.78 7.38 -11.46
C LEU A 152 36.64 8.87 -11.15
N ASP A 153 36.93 9.73 -12.13
CA ASP A 153 36.69 11.15 -11.99
C ASP A 153 35.18 11.46 -12.08
N THR A 154 34.78 12.58 -11.48
CA THR A 154 33.39 13.02 -11.36
C THR A 154 32.68 13.21 -12.70
N THR A 155 33.39 13.62 -13.76
CA THR A 155 32.81 13.85 -15.09
C THR A 155 33.08 12.74 -16.10
N LEU A 156 33.95 11.78 -15.77
CA LEU A 156 34.44 10.74 -16.68
C LEU A 156 33.33 10.04 -17.48
N ILE A 157 32.25 9.64 -16.81
CA ILE A 157 31.13 8.92 -17.45
C ILE A 157 30.34 9.85 -18.38
N ALA A 158 30.14 11.11 -17.97
CA ALA A 158 29.43 12.10 -18.80
C ALA A 158 30.25 12.46 -20.05
N ASP A 159 31.56 12.61 -19.91
CA ASP A 159 32.49 12.88 -21.00
C ASP A 159 32.56 11.70 -21.98
N LEU A 160 32.68 10.47 -21.47
CA LEU A 160 32.64 9.23 -22.28
C LEU A 160 31.38 9.16 -23.16
N TYR A 161 30.22 9.47 -22.58
CA TYR A 161 28.96 9.46 -23.33
C TYR A 161 28.86 10.59 -24.34
N LYS A 162 29.38 11.76 -24.02
CA LYS A 162 29.41 12.92 -24.92
C LYS A 162 30.31 12.67 -26.13
N GLU A 163 31.50 12.14 -25.92
CA GLU A 163 32.45 11.78 -26.97
C GLU A 163 31.89 10.74 -27.95
N ASN A 164 31.02 9.85 -27.46
CA ASN A 164 30.42 8.78 -28.25
C ASN A 164 28.99 9.10 -28.75
N GLY A 165 28.53 10.34 -28.59
CA GLY A 165 27.24 10.83 -29.11
C GLY A 165 26.01 10.24 -28.42
N VAL A 166 26.12 9.82 -27.16
CA VAL A 166 25.03 9.25 -26.33
C VAL A 166 24.85 10.03 -25.02
N GLU A 167 24.77 11.35 -25.12
CA GLU A 167 24.68 12.27 -23.96
C GLU A 167 23.50 11.93 -23.02
N LEU A 168 23.68 12.17 -21.72
CA LEU A 168 22.61 12.05 -20.74
C LEU A 168 21.60 13.20 -20.95
N LYS A 169 20.32 12.85 -21.20
CA LYS A 169 19.22 13.81 -21.36
C LYS A 169 18.82 14.44 -20.02
#